data_AF-A0A7K4I700-F1
#
_entry.id   AF-A0A7K4I700-F1
#
_cell.length_a   1.000
_cell.length_b   1.000
_cell.length_c   1.000
_cell.angle_alpha   90.00
_cell.angle_beta   90.00
_cell.angle_gamma   90.00
#
_symmetry.space_group_name_H-M   'P 1'
#
loop_
_entity.id
_entity.type
_entity.pdbx_description
1 polymer ?
#
loop_
_entity_poly.entity_id
_entity_poly.type
_entity_poly.pdbx_seq_one_letter_code
_entity_poly.pdbx_strand_id
1 'polypeptide(L)'
;MICKIEVYIRNEEVVTGDAYIGRPVADHWCTFKETLKTEKVISEVDRRALEIVNEIAKERGLKVEVFNVSSFRGKLKAKLKGITKMPTIIIDGRKIEGIPEKEQILSLLC
;
A
#
# COMPACT_ATOMS: atom_id res chain seq x y z
N MET A 1 -18.77 19.08 2.46
CA MET A 1 -18.53 17.63 2.55
C MET A 1 -17.10 17.39 2.09
N ILE A 2 -16.24 16.72 2.85
CA ILE A 2 -14.86 16.47 2.42
C ILE A 2 -14.85 15.13 1.68
N CYS A 3 -14.63 15.14 0.37
CA CYS A 3 -14.47 13.91 -0.38
C CYS A 3 -13.12 13.26 -0.03
N LYS A 4 -13.17 12.05 0.51
CA LYS A 4 -12.01 11.28 0.97
C LYS A 4 -11.86 10.05 0.08
N ILE A 5 -10.64 9.87 -0.44
CA ILE A 5 -10.27 8.71 -1.24
C ILE A 5 -9.43 7.79 -0.37
N GLU A 6 -9.87 6.54 -0.20
CA GLU A 6 -9.06 5.50 0.44
C GLU A 6 -8.43 4.61 -0.64
N VAL A 7 -7.12 4.40 -0.59
CA VAL A 7 -6.39 3.54 -1.54
C VAL A 7 -5.78 2.38 -0.77
N TYR A 8 -6.09 1.16 -1.17
CA TYR A 8 -5.56 -0.06 -0.59
C TYR A 8 -4.54 -0.66 -1.55
N ILE A 9 -3.29 -0.79 -1.08
CA ILE A 9 -2.15 -1.32 -1.84
C ILE A 9 -1.49 -2.45 -1.07
N ARG A 10 -0.71 -3.29 -1.76
CA ARG A 10 0.10 -4.33 -1.15
C ARG A 10 1.58 -4.04 -1.36
N ASN A 11 2.30 -3.80 -0.27
CA ASN A 11 3.76 -3.83 -0.34
C ASN A 11 4.23 -5.28 -0.27
N GLU A 12 5.14 -5.64 -1.17
CA GLU A 12 5.84 -6.91 -1.17
C GLU A 12 7.21 -6.71 -0.52
N GLU A 13 7.59 -7.60 0.39
CA GLU A 13 8.96 -7.63 0.91
C GLU A 13 9.80 -8.45 -0.07
N VAL A 14 10.67 -7.76 -0.81
CA VAL A 14 11.59 -8.37 -1.77
C VAL A 14 12.96 -8.47 -1.10
N VAL A 15 13.56 -9.66 -1.13
CA VAL A 15 14.92 -9.86 -0.65
C VAL A 15 15.87 -9.13 -1.59
N THR A 16 16.47 -8.05 -1.13
CA THR A 16 17.44 -7.27 -1.89
C THR A 16 18.83 -7.74 -1.52
N GLY A 17 19.22 -8.89 -2.11
CA GLY A 17 20.58 -9.29 -2.49
C GLY A 17 21.68 -9.44 -1.42
N ASP A 18 21.67 -8.66 -0.35
CA ASP A 18 22.78 -8.59 0.60
C ASP A 18 22.32 -9.08 1.96
N ALA A 19 22.78 -10.27 2.33
CA ALA A 19 22.82 -10.69 3.72
C ALA A 19 23.85 -9.81 4.43
N TYR A 20 23.44 -9.04 5.43
CA TYR A 20 24.39 -8.37 6.30
C TYR A 20 24.62 -9.20 7.55
N ILE A 21 25.87 -9.26 7.98
CA ILE A 21 26.27 -9.97 9.19
C ILE A 21 25.78 -9.14 10.37
N GLY A 22 24.75 -9.62 11.07
CA GLY A 22 24.34 -9.05 12.35
C GLY A 22 25.44 -9.24 13.38
N ARG A 23 25.75 -8.19 14.17
CA ARG A 23 26.68 -8.34 15.30
C ARG A 23 26.08 -9.34 16.31
N PRO A 24 26.87 -10.31 16.82
CA PRO A 24 26.40 -11.21 17.86
C PRO A 24 25.96 -10.42 19.09
N VAL A 25 24.89 -10.88 19.72
CA VAL A 25 24.44 -10.30 20.99
C VAL A 25 25.40 -10.79 22.08
N ALA A 26 25.96 -9.87 22.85
CA ALA A 26 26.89 -10.16 23.94
C ALA A 26 28.19 -10.89 23.51
N ASP A 27 28.69 -10.61 22.29
CA ASP A 27 29.95 -11.16 21.75
C ASP A 27 30.04 -12.70 21.71
N HIS A 28 28.89 -13.39 21.82
CA HIS A 28 28.84 -14.84 21.80
C HIS A 28 28.46 -15.37 20.41
N TRP A 29 29.38 -16.13 19.79
CA TRP A 29 29.22 -16.66 18.42
C TRP A 29 27.94 -17.48 18.21
N CYS A 30 27.42 -18.11 19.28
CA CYS A 30 26.17 -18.88 19.22
C CYS A 30 24.89 -18.05 19.01
N THR A 31 24.97 -16.72 19.06
CA THR A 31 23.84 -15.82 18.72
C THR A 31 23.94 -15.24 17.31
N PHE A 32 24.83 -15.79 16.48
CA PHE A 32 24.97 -15.44 15.07
C PHE A 32 23.66 -15.68 14.30
N LYS A 33 23.18 -14.65 13.60
CA LYS A 33 22.03 -14.75 12.72
C LYS A 33 22.28 -13.98 11.44
N GLU A 34 22.38 -14.70 10.32
CA GLU A 34 22.31 -14.09 9.00
C GLU A 34 20.93 -13.45 8.84
N THR A 35 20.92 -12.14 8.60
CA THR A 35 19.68 -11.42 8.32
C THR A 35 19.72 -10.97 6.88
N LEU A 36 18.79 -11.49 6.08
CA LEU A 36 18.60 -11.04 4.71
C LEU A 36 18.03 -9.62 4.73
N LYS A 37 18.64 -8.71 3.96
CA LYS A 37 18.03 -7.40 3.73
C LYS A 37 16.78 -7.59 2.87
N THR A 38 15.65 -7.12 3.38
CA THR A 38 14.38 -7.10 2.65
C THR A 38 13.96 -5.65 2.46
N GLU A 39 13.61 -5.28 1.24
CA GLU A 39 13.03 -3.97 0.93
C GLU A 39 11.54 -4.11 0.63
N LYS A 40 10.75 -3.11 1.05
CA LYS A 40 9.32 -3.03 0.78
C LYS A 40 9.13 -2.38 -0.58
N VAL A 41 8.79 -3.17 -1.58
CA VAL A 41 8.53 -2.73 -2.95
C VAL A 41 7.02 -2.67 -3.17
N ILE A 42 6.55 -1.59 -3.77
CA ILE A 42 5.17 -1.47 -4.25
C ILE A 42 5.08 -2.10 -5.63
N SER A 43 4.03 -2.88 -5.91
CA SER A 43 3.82 -3.42 -7.25
C SER A 43 3.60 -2.29 -8.26
N GLU A 44 4.01 -2.49 -9.52
CA GLU A 44 3.82 -1.46 -10.57
C GLU A 44 2.34 -1.08 -10.75
N VAL A 45 1.44 -2.06 -10.57
CA VAL A 45 -0.02 -1.87 -10.66
C VAL A 45 -0.51 -0.94 -9.53
N ASP A 46 -0.08 -1.22 -8.29
CA ASP A 46 -0.42 -0.40 -7.12
C ASP A 46 0.17 1.01 -7.23
N ARG A 47 1.40 1.13 -7.76
CA ARG A 47 2.07 2.42 -8.00
C ARG A 47 1.28 3.28 -8.97
N ARG A 48 0.90 2.73 -10.13
CA ARG A 48 0.11 3.44 -11.15
C ARG A 48 -1.25 3.89 -10.60
N ALA A 49 -1.94 3.02 -9.88
CA ALA A 49 -3.22 3.38 -9.26
C ALA A 49 -3.06 4.54 -8.26
N LEU A 50 -2.00 4.53 -7.47
CA LEU A 50 -1.70 5.60 -6.52
C LEU A 50 -1.34 6.92 -7.23
N GLU A 51 -0.57 6.87 -8.31
CA GLU A 51 -0.22 8.04 -9.12
C GLU A 51 -1.48 8.72 -9.70
N ILE A 52 -2.39 7.95 -10.31
CA ILE A 52 -3.65 8.47 -10.88
C ILE A 52 -4.51 9.13 -9.80
N VAL A 53 -4.66 8.46 -8.64
CA VAL A 53 -5.44 9.01 -7.52
C VAL A 53 -4.81 10.28 -6.96
N ASN A 54 -3.49 10.33 -6.83
CA ASN A 54 -2.77 11.50 -6.33
C ASN A 54 -2.87 12.70 -7.28
N GLU A 55 -2.80 12.49 -8.59
CA GLU A 55 -3.02 13.55 -9.58
C GLU A 55 -4.40 14.19 -9.39
N ILE A 56 -5.46 13.37 -9.39
CA ILE A 56 -6.84 13.86 -9.26
C ILE A 56 -7.06 14.53 -7.91
N ALA A 57 -6.51 13.96 -6.84
CA ALA A 57 -6.64 14.53 -5.51
C ALA A 57 -5.92 15.88 -5.39
N LYS A 58 -4.76 16.04 -6.03
CA LYS A 58 -4.03 17.30 -6.07
C LYS A 58 -4.78 18.36 -6.87
N GLU A 59 -5.33 17.99 -8.03
CA GLU A 59 -6.13 18.89 -8.87
C GLU A 59 -7.39 19.40 -8.15
N ARG A 60 -8.01 18.56 -7.32
CA ARG A 60 -9.30 18.85 -6.68
C ARG A 60 -9.22 19.15 -5.18
N GLY A 61 -8.01 19.19 -4.61
CA GLY A 61 -7.79 19.45 -3.19
C GLY A 61 -8.39 18.37 -2.25
N LEU A 62 -8.40 17.11 -2.68
CA LEU A 62 -8.99 15.99 -1.95
C LEU A 62 -7.99 15.35 -0.99
N LYS A 63 -8.52 14.72 0.07
CA LYS A 63 -7.69 13.94 1.01
C LYS A 63 -7.57 12.49 0.55
N VAL A 64 -6.34 12.04 0.31
CA VAL A 64 -6.02 10.63 0.03
C VAL A 64 -5.50 9.96 1.30
N GLU A 65 -6.07 8.82 1.65
CA GLU A 65 -5.55 7.94 2.70
C GLU A 65 -5.12 6.60 2.12
N VAL A 66 -3.84 6.28 2.25
CA VAL A 66 -3.26 5.03 1.74
C VAL A 66 -3.17 4.00 2.85
N PHE A 67 -3.70 2.80 2.59
CA PHE A 67 -3.67 1.65 3.49
C PHE A 67 -2.84 0.52 2.90
N ASN A 68 -1.72 0.20 3.54
CA ASN A 68 -0.94 -0.98 3.18
C ASN A 68 -1.56 -2.24 3.81
N VAL A 69 -2.07 -3.15 2.98
CA VAL A 69 -2.71 -4.40 3.44
C VAL A 69 -1.72 -5.39 4.06
N SER A 70 -0.42 -5.21 3.87
CA SER A 70 0.62 -6.01 4.54
C SER A 70 0.81 -5.58 6.01
N SER A 71 0.31 -4.39 6.41
CA SER A 71 0.32 -3.96 7.81
C SER A 71 -0.86 -4.56 8.60
N PHE A 72 -0.70 -4.81 9.90
CA PHE A 72 -1.77 -5.35 10.74
C PHE A 72 -3.07 -4.51 10.68
N ARG A 73 -2.94 -3.18 10.79
CA ARG A 73 -4.07 -2.25 10.71
C ARG A 73 -4.71 -2.23 9.31
N GLY A 74 -3.90 -2.17 8.25
CA GLY A 74 -4.39 -2.18 6.88
C GLY A 74 -5.07 -3.49 6.51
N LYS A 75 -4.51 -4.63 6.94
CA LYS A 75 -5.10 -5.97 6.76
C LYS A 75 -6.47 -6.07 7.44
N LEU A 76 -6.58 -5.64 8.69
CA LEU A 76 -7.85 -5.65 9.42
C LEU A 76 -8.88 -4.77 8.72
N LYS A 77 -8.51 -3.54 8.36
CA LYS A 77 -9.42 -2.61 7.68
C LYS A 77 -9.87 -3.12 6.31
N ALA A 78 -8.95 -3.67 5.51
CA ALA A 78 -9.27 -4.28 4.23
C ALA A 78 -10.23 -5.46 4.38
N LYS A 79 -10.04 -6.32 5.38
CA LYS A 79 -10.93 -7.45 5.67
C LYS A 79 -12.34 -6.99 6.08
N LEU A 80 -12.44 -5.98 6.95
CA LEU A 80 -13.73 -5.40 7.35
C LEU A 80 -14.49 -4.79 6.16
N LYS A 81 -13.76 -4.28 5.17
CA LYS A 81 -14.34 -3.74 3.93
C LYS A 81 -14.50 -4.77 2.81
N GLY A 82 -14.20 -6.05 3.07
CA GLY A 82 -14.32 -7.13 2.10
C GLY A 82 -13.44 -6.96 0.86
N ILE A 83 -12.24 -6.38 1.01
CA ILE A 83 -11.33 -6.14 -0.10
C ILE A 83 -10.45 -7.38 -0.31
N THR A 84 -10.53 -7.98 -1.49
CA THR A 84 -9.81 -9.21 -1.83
C THR A 84 -8.76 -9.01 -2.93
N LYS A 85 -8.93 -7.99 -3.78
CA LYS A 85 -8.01 -7.65 -4.89
C LYS A 85 -7.32 -6.32 -4.67
N MET A 86 -6.08 -6.20 -5.13
CA MET A 86 -5.26 -4.99 -5.04
C MET A 86 -4.82 -4.56 -6.45
N PRO A 87 -4.69 -3.26 -6.73
CA PRO A 87 -5.09 -2.14 -5.87
C PRO A 87 -6.62 -2.06 -5.75
N THR A 88 -7.13 -1.46 -4.68
CA THR A 88 -8.55 -1.11 -4.56
C THR A 88 -8.70 0.32 -4.07
N ILE A 89 -9.51 1.11 -4.77
CA ILE A 89 -9.84 2.48 -4.40
C ILE A 89 -11.26 2.50 -3.84
N ILE A 90 -11.47 3.22 -2.74
CA ILE A 90 -12.80 3.47 -2.18
C ILE A 90 -13.06 4.97 -2.14
N ILE A 91 -14.14 5.40 -2.79
CA ILE A 91 -14.61 6.78 -2.85
C ILE A 91 -16.08 6.77 -2.44
N ASP A 92 -16.42 7.52 -1.40
CA ASP A 92 -17.80 7.63 -0.90
C ASP A 92 -18.52 6.26 -0.72
N GLY A 93 -17.78 5.27 -0.18
CA GLY A 93 -18.29 3.92 0.04
C GLY A 93 -18.35 3.01 -1.20
N ARG A 94 -18.14 3.55 -2.40
CA ARG A 94 -18.06 2.78 -3.66
C ARG A 94 -16.64 2.31 -3.90
N LYS A 95 -16.48 1.08 -4.44
CA LYS A 95 -15.19 0.43 -4.63
C LYS A 95 -14.83 0.35 -6.12
N ILE A 96 -13.58 0.59 -6.45
CA ILE A 96 -12.97 0.33 -7.76
C ILE A 96 -11.84 -0.67 -7.54
N GLU A 97 -11.90 -1.83 -8.18
CA GLU A 97 -10.85 -2.86 -8.13
C GLU A 97 -9.92 -2.73 -9.34
N GLY A 98 -8.61 -2.81 -9.13
CA GLY A 98 -7.61 -2.69 -10.18
C GLY A 98 -7.16 -1.24 -10.44
N ILE A 99 -6.48 -1.04 -11.57
CA ILE A 99 -6.01 0.30 -11.98
C ILE A 99 -7.26 1.11 -12.39
N PRO A 100 -7.54 2.24 -11.71
CA PRO A 100 -8.69 3.06 -12.03
C PRO A 100 -8.41 3.93 -13.27
N GLU A 101 -9.44 4.14 -14.10
CA GLU A 101 -9.41 5.22 -15.07
C GLU A 101 -9.75 6.56 -14.40
N LYS A 102 -9.29 7.67 -14.98
CA LYS A 102 -9.52 9.00 -14.41
C LYS A 102 -11.02 9.29 -14.33
N GLU A 103 -11.75 8.96 -15.38
CA GLU A 103 -13.19 9.16 -15.54
C GLU A 103 -13.98 8.40 -14.47
N GLN A 104 -13.54 7.18 -14.12
CA GLN A 104 -14.17 6.38 -13.07
C GLN A 104 -14.06 7.09 -11.72
N ILE A 105 -12.87 7.56 -11.36
CA ILE A 105 -12.67 8.31 -10.11
C ILE A 105 -13.55 9.56 -10.11
N LEU A 106 -13.52 10.34 -11.19
CA LEU A 106 -14.28 11.58 -11.33
C LEU A 106 -15.80 11.37 -11.19
N SER A 107 -16.33 10.28 -11.73
CA SER A 107 -17.75 9.95 -11.64
C SER A 107 -18.24 9.58 -10.23
N LEU A 108 -17.29 9.22 -9.34
CA LEU A 108 -17.55 8.84 -7.95
C LEU A 108 -17.25 9.96 -6.97
N LEU A 109 -16.68 11.08 -7.45
CA LEU A 109 -16.46 12.24 -6.61
C LEU A 109 -17.79 12.90 -6.25
N CYS A 110 -17.91 13.22 -4.96
CA CYS A 110 -18.72 14.29 -4.43
C CYS A 110 -17.98 15.64 -4.61
#